data_AF-A0A5B9DXX8-F1
#
_entry.id   AF-A0A5B9DXX8-F1
#
_cell.length_a   1.000
_cell.length_b   1.000
_cell.length_c   1.000
_cell.angle_alpha   90.00
_cell.angle_beta   90.00
_cell.angle_gamma   90.00
#
_symmetry.space_group_name_H-M   'P 1'
#
loop_
_entity.id
_entity.type
_entity.pdbx_description
1 polymer ?
#
loop_
_entity_poly.entity_id
_entity_poly.type
_entity_poly.pdbx_seq_one_letter_code
_entity_poly.pdbx_strand_id
1 'polypeptide(L)'
;MHHHLMPLTTSVSGSDMAENTGQRRRFIKGAVTMLASAAALPAARAFSPDIADAAAASTAMAAREKPVQRMQGFALNQVRLLDSDFATAAATNRRYLHSLPVDRLAHSFRLQAGRPSHAEPLGGWESPDCELRGHFSGGHYLSAAALTYASDGDTLLKQRADALVAELAACQQPNGYLSAFPESFFDRLSNGQKVWAPFYTIHKIQAGLLDMYRHTGNQQALNVATGIGDWVVRWLNGFSDAQMSHILKTEFGGINDSMYELYAITGNGRYLDAAHRFDQASLYDPLAAHRDELKGLHSNTQIPKIIGAARRYEITGEPRYRRIAEFFWETVSENRTYATGGSSNDEFWKTGPGNLKGQLGLYAAECCVAYNLLKLTRHVYAWNGDPRAFDYYERTLYNARLGTQDGTGMKLYYYPLQAGANKFYNSPFKSFWCCTGTGAEEFARFNENIYFHEGQDLYVNLFIPSELRWPEQQLTLRQETSFPASR
;
A
#
# COMPACT_ATOMS: atom_id res chain seq x y z
N MET A 1 -14.85 -13.04 35.20
CA MET A 1 -15.34 -13.05 36.59
C MET A 1 -14.14 -13.06 37.53
N HIS A 2 -14.25 -12.26 38.59
CA HIS A 2 -13.22 -11.72 39.49
C HIS A 2 -12.04 -12.61 39.90
N HIS A 3 -10.85 -11.99 40.00
CA HIS A 3 -10.22 -11.79 41.31
C HIS A 3 -9.34 -10.53 41.35
N HIS A 4 -9.67 -9.66 42.29
CA HIS A 4 -8.92 -8.48 42.74
C HIS A 4 -7.64 -8.88 43.47
N LEU A 5 -6.59 -8.06 43.33
CA LEU A 5 -5.70 -7.68 44.44
C LEU A 5 -5.23 -6.24 44.20
N MET A 6 -5.44 -5.40 45.22
CA MET A 6 -5.07 -3.99 45.39
C MET A 6 -4.68 -3.85 46.89
N PRO A 7 -4.09 -2.76 47.37
CA PRO A 7 -2.79 -2.17 47.02
C PRO A 7 -1.94 -1.93 48.31
N LEU A 8 -0.72 -1.40 48.16
CA LEU A 8 0.00 -0.73 49.24
C LEU A 8 0.36 0.69 48.83
N THR A 9 -0.08 1.61 49.69
CA THR A 9 0.08 3.07 49.69
C THR A 9 1.46 3.50 50.17
N THR A 10 1.96 4.64 49.68
CA THR A 10 2.32 5.80 50.53
C THR A 10 2.54 7.06 49.68
N SER A 11 1.90 8.13 50.13
CA SER A 11 1.94 9.51 49.65
C SER A 11 3.09 10.30 50.27
N VAL A 12 3.64 11.28 49.56
CA VAL A 12 4.04 12.57 50.15
C VAL A 12 3.70 13.71 49.17
N SER A 13 2.81 14.58 49.61
CA SER A 13 2.43 15.86 49.04
C SER A 13 3.38 16.97 49.50
N GLY A 14 3.62 17.96 48.64
CA GLY A 14 4.20 19.24 49.01
C GLY A 14 3.65 20.36 48.14
N SER A 15 2.73 21.14 48.67
CA SER A 15 2.29 22.43 48.17
C SER A 15 1.99 23.35 49.35
N ASP A 16 2.49 24.59 49.29
CA ASP A 16 1.88 25.86 49.76
C ASP A 16 3.01 26.90 49.92
N MET A 17 3.05 27.97 49.11
CA MET A 17 2.31 29.24 49.21
C MET A 17 2.71 30.12 50.41
N ALA A 18 3.28 31.29 50.13
CA ALA A 18 2.68 32.61 50.39
C ALA A 18 3.75 33.73 50.43
N GLU A 19 3.50 34.85 49.74
CA GLU A 19 3.58 36.18 50.37
C GLU A 19 2.90 37.25 49.51
N ASN A 20 2.17 38.12 50.19
CA ASN A 20 1.28 39.17 49.68
C ASN A 20 1.64 40.50 50.36
N THR A 21 1.18 41.60 49.77
CA THR A 21 1.15 43.01 50.24
C THR A 21 2.46 43.80 50.12
N GLY A 22 2.52 45.07 49.69
CA GLY A 22 1.52 46.03 49.21
C GLY A 22 2.10 47.46 49.17
N GLN A 23 1.45 48.33 48.38
CA GLN A 23 1.43 49.82 48.40
C GLN A 23 2.37 50.67 47.50
N ARG A 24 1.73 51.18 46.42
CA ARG A 24 1.48 52.60 46.05
C ARG A 24 2.64 53.62 46.00
N ARG A 25 2.88 54.15 44.79
CA ARG A 25 2.84 55.61 44.51
C ARG A 25 2.56 55.89 43.02
N ARG A 26 1.66 56.84 42.78
CA ARG A 26 1.20 57.35 41.46
C ARG A 26 2.25 58.27 40.84
N PHE A 27 2.36 58.26 39.51
CA PHE A 27 2.47 59.50 38.74
C PHE A 27 1.92 59.31 37.32
N ILE A 28 1.00 60.20 36.92
CA ILE A 28 0.39 60.28 35.59
C ILE A 28 1.24 61.26 34.77
N LYS A 29 1.64 60.86 33.56
CA LYS A 29 1.83 61.78 32.43
C LYS A 29 1.32 61.09 31.17
N GLY A 30 0.31 61.70 30.55
CA GLY A 30 -0.22 61.26 29.27
C GLY A 30 0.65 61.73 28.12
N ALA A 31 0.66 60.93 27.05
CA ALA A 31 0.72 61.37 25.67
C ALA A 31 0.26 60.19 24.80
N VAL A 32 -0.90 60.35 24.15
CA VAL A 32 -1.38 59.49 23.08
C VAL A 32 -0.88 60.10 21.78
N THR A 33 -0.06 59.39 20.98
CA THR A 33 -0.30 59.27 19.52
C THR A 33 0.49 58.11 18.90
N MET A 34 -0.29 57.25 18.23
CA MET A 34 -0.03 56.19 17.24
C MET A 34 1.42 55.85 16.80
N LEU A 35 1.76 54.57 16.95
CA LEU A 35 2.72 53.86 16.09
C LEU A 35 2.11 52.53 15.65
N ALA A 36 2.10 52.32 14.34
CA ALA A 36 1.57 51.15 13.66
C ALA A 36 2.39 49.90 14.01
N SER A 37 1.74 48.93 14.64
CA SER A 37 2.29 47.58 14.82
C SER A 37 1.76 46.69 13.72
N ALA A 38 2.62 46.33 12.77
CA ALA A 38 2.35 45.31 11.78
C ALA A 38 2.12 43.97 12.48
N ALA A 39 0.87 43.51 12.50
CA ALA A 39 0.53 42.14 12.88
C ALA A 39 0.94 41.23 11.71
N ALA A 40 2.02 40.47 11.89
CA ALA A 40 2.37 39.37 11.00
C ALA A 40 1.36 38.24 11.21
N LEU A 41 0.41 38.12 10.29
CA LEU A 41 -0.44 36.93 10.13
C LEU A 41 0.41 35.81 9.52
N PRO A 42 0.27 34.54 9.95
CA PRO A 42 0.88 33.43 9.25
C PRO A 42 0.12 33.24 7.94
N ALA A 43 0.74 33.60 6.82
CA ALA A 43 0.20 33.33 5.50
C ALA A 43 0.18 31.81 5.26
N ALA A 44 -1.00 31.21 5.37
CA ALA A 44 -1.26 29.92 4.73
C ALA A 44 -1.07 30.12 3.22
N ARG A 45 -0.06 29.46 2.63
CA ARG A 45 0.09 29.40 1.17
C ARG A 45 -1.05 28.55 0.61
N ALA A 46 -2.17 29.19 0.29
CA ALA A 46 -3.13 28.65 -0.66
C ALA A 46 -2.48 28.70 -2.05
N PHE A 47 -2.51 27.58 -2.79
CA PHE A 47 -2.14 27.57 -4.20
C PHE A 47 -3.04 28.54 -4.97
N SER A 48 -2.44 29.46 -5.74
CA SER A 48 -3.17 30.32 -6.66
C SER A 48 -3.70 29.50 -7.85
N PRO A 49 -4.87 29.86 -8.41
CA PRO A 49 -5.36 29.25 -9.65
C PRO A 49 -4.50 29.70 -10.83
N ASP A 50 -4.31 28.79 -11.79
CA ASP A 50 -3.73 28.94 -13.13
C ASP A 50 -3.22 30.34 -13.52
N ILE A 51 -1.93 30.59 -13.27
CA ILE A 51 -1.03 31.19 -14.27
C ILE A 51 0.35 30.56 -14.05
N ALA A 52 0.88 29.93 -15.10
CA ALA A 52 2.23 29.41 -15.10
C ALA A 52 3.23 30.55 -14.93
N ASP A 53 3.75 30.72 -13.71
CA ASP A 53 4.94 31.55 -13.48
C ASP A 53 6.10 30.66 -13.05
N ALA A 54 7.01 30.49 -14.01
CA ALA A 54 8.28 29.81 -13.88
C ALA A 54 9.24 30.64 -13.01
N ALA A 55 8.97 30.76 -11.71
CA ALA A 55 9.86 31.47 -10.78
C ALA A 55 9.63 31.09 -9.31
N ALA A 56 9.66 29.79 -8.99
CA ALA A 56 9.81 29.34 -7.60
C ALA A 56 10.54 27.99 -7.45
N ALA A 57 11.33 27.60 -8.45
CA ALA A 57 12.19 26.42 -8.39
C ALA A 57 13.60 26.80 -7.90
N SER A 58 13.75 27.13 -6.61
CA SER A 58 15.09 27.25 -6.01
C SER A 58 15.12 26.73 -4.57
N THR A 59 14.92 25.43 -4.44
CA THR A 59 15.45 24.62 -3.34
C THR A 59 16.02 23.36 -3.96
N ALA A 60 17.35 23.35 -4.15
CA ALA A 60 18.18 22.27 -4.67
C ALA A 60 17.54 21.43 -5.79
N MET A 61 17.91 21.68 -7.06
CA MET A 61 17.84 20.65 -8.10
C MET A 61 18.67 19.46 -7.60
N ALA A 62 18.04 18.49 -6.94
CA ALA A 62 18.61 17.17 -6.80
C ALA A 62 19.04 16.74 -8.21
N ALA A 63 20.29 16.32 -8.38
CA ALA A 63 20.76 15.82 -9.66
C ALA A 63 19.79 14.73 -10.12
N ARG A 64 19.04 15.01 -11.19
CA ARG A 64 18.12 14.05 -11.80
C ARG A 64 18.93 13.24 -12.79
N GLU A 65 18.89 11.92 -12.63
CA GLU A 65 19.50 10.99 -13.56
C GLU A 65 18.42 10.45 -14.50
N LYS A 66 18.81 9.92 -15.66
CA LYS A 66 17.88 9.12 -16.45
C LYS A 66 17.54 7.86 -15.64
N PRO A 67 16.26 7.59 -15.33
CA PRO A 67 15.91 6.38 -14.59
C PRO A 67 16.46 5.14 -15.28
N VAL A 68 17.13 4.30 -14.51
CA VAL A 68 17.64 3.02 -15.02
C VAL A 68 16.48 2.06 -15.23
N GLN A 69 16.38 1.52 -16.44
CA GLN A 69 15.46 0.44 -16.78
C GLN A 69 16.25 -0.62 -17.53
N ARG A 70 16.70 -1.62 -16.78
CA ARG A 70 17.56 -2.70 -17.27
C ARG A 70 16.73 -3.92 -17.61
N MET A 71 16.14 -4.55 -16.58
CA MET A 71 15.30 -5.73 -16.74
C MET A 71 13.85 -5.32 -16.92
N GLN A 72 13.27 -5.71 -18.06
CA GLN A 72 11.88 -5.44 -18.41
C GLN A 72 11.08 -6.73 -18.29
N GLY A 73 10.01 -6.71 -17.50
CA GLY A 73 9.10 -7.86 -17.41
C GLY A 73 8.10 -7.86 -18.56
N PHE A 74 7.62 -9.04 -18.93
CA PHE A 74 6.58 -9.20 -19.94
C PHE A 74 5.19 -8.84 -19.40
N ALA A 75 4.28 -8.46 -20.29
CA ALA A 75 2.87 -8.30 -19.93
C ALA A 75 2.27 -9.67 -19.55
N LEU A 76 1.28 -9.67 -18.64
CA LEU A 76 0.66 -10.90 -18.14
C LEU A 76 0.11 -11.78 -19.27
N ASN A 77 -0.48 -11.18 -20.31
CA ASN A 77 -1.04 -11.92 -21.45
C ASN A 77 0.02 -12.53 -22.39
N GLN A 78 1.30 -12.19 -22.21
CA GLN A 78 2.41 -12.79 -22.96
C GLN A 78 2.93 -14.08 -22.32
N VAL A 79 2.62 -14.33 -21.05
CA VAL A 79 3.12 -15.50 -20.31
C VAL A 79 1.95 -16.32 -19.79
N ARG A 80 1.73 -17.50 -20.38
CA ARG A 80 0.65 -18.40 -19.99
C ARG A 80 1.18 -19.48 -19.06
N LEU A 81 0.54 -19.69 -17.90
CA LEU A 81 0.87 -20.83 -17.04
C LEU A 81 0.48 -22.16 -17.72
N LEU A 82 1.32 -23.17 -17.54
CA LEU A 82 1.02 -24.57 -17.86
C LEU A 82 0.70 -25.33 -16.56
N ASP A 83 0.23 -26.58 -16.71
CA ASP A 83 -0.14 -27.46 -15.60
C ASP A 83 0.97 -27.51 -14.53
N SER A 84 0.64 -27.03 -13.34
CA SER A 84 1.54 -26.87 -12.19
C SER A 84 0.75 -26.53 -10.93
N ASP A 85 1.42 -26.55 -9.77
CA ASP A 85 0.85 -26.06 -8.51
C ASP A 85 0.43 -24.59 -8.62
N PHE A 86 1.18 -23.77 -9.36
CA PHE A 86 0.84 -22.37 -9.60
C PHE A 86 -0.43 -22.20 -10.43
N ALA A 87 -0.62 -23.00 -11.49
CA ALA A 87 -1.84 -22.98 -12.29
C ALA A 87 -3.06 -23.42 -11.45
N THR A 88 -2.89 -24.46 -10.63
CA THR A 88 -3.92 -24.95 -9.71
C THR A 88 -4.30 -23.90 -8.67
N ALA A 89 -3.29 -23.23 -8.09
CA ALA A 89 -3.46 -22.17 -7.12
C ALA A 89 -4.18 -20.95 -7.73
N ALA A 90 -3.79 -20.53 -8.94
CA ALA A 90 -4.44 -19.45 -9.70
C ALA A 90 -5.91 -19.79 -10.03
N ALA A 91 -6.17 -21.00 -10.52
CA ALA A 91 -7.53 -21.46 -10.82
C ALA A 91 -8.42 -21.49 -9.56
N THR A 92 -7.84 -21.86 -8.41
CA THR A 92 -8.55 -21.86 -7.12
C THR A 92 -8.88 -20.45 -6.64
N ASN A 93 -7.96 -19.51 -6.80
CA ASN A 93 -8.22 -18.09 -6.53
C ASN A 93 -9.32 -17.53 -7.44
N ARG A 94 -9.27 -17.83 -8.74
CA ARG A 94 -10.29 -17.44 -9.70
C ARG A 94 -11.68 -17.93 -9.31
N ARG A 95 -11.82 -19.20 -8.89
CA ARG A 95 -13.10 -19.73 -8.36
C ARG A 95 -13.59 -18.95 -7.14
N TYR A 96 -12.70 -18.58 -6.23
CA TYR A 96 -13.04 -17.73 -5.09
C TYR A 96 -13.53 -16.34 -5.54
N LEU A 97 -12.84 -15.69 -6.47
CA LEU A 97 -13.28 -14.38 -7.00
C LEU A 97 -14.67 -14.46 -7.65
N HIS A 98 -14.98 -15.54 -8.36
CA HIS A 98 -16.33 -15.76 -8.90
C HIS A 98 -17.39 -16.06 -7.82
N SER A 99 -17.00 -16.48 -6.63
CA SER A 99 -17.96 -16.76 -5.55
C SER A 99 -18.50 -15.48 -4.89
N LEU A 100 -17.85 -14.33 -5.09
CA LEU A 100 -18.19 -13.06 -4.47
C LEU A 100 -19.23 -12.30 -5.31
N PRO A 101 -20.45 -12.07 -4.79
CA PRO A 101 -21.48 -11.33 -5.52
C PRO A 101 -21.20 -9.82 -5.53
N VAL A 102 -21.33 -9.18 -6.69
CA VAL A 102 -21.14 -7.73 -6.88
C VAL A 102 -22.01 -6.92 -5.92
N ASP A 103 -23.27 -7.32 -5.70
CA ASP A 103 -24.17 -6.61 -4.80
C ASP A 103 -23.71 -6.59 -3.33
N ARG A 104 -23.02 -7.65 -2.89
CA ARG A 104 -22.43 -7.72 -1.54
C ARG A 104 -21.17 -6.87 -1.45
N LEU A 105 -20.33 -6.86 -2.50
CA LEU A 105 -19.14 -6.02 -2.59
C LEU A 105 -19.51 -4.53 -2.59
N ALA A 106 -20.56 -4.15 -3.32
CA ALA A 106 -21.04 -2.77 -3.40
C ALA A 106 -21.86 -2.32 -2.17
N HIS A 107 -22.22 -3.23 -1.26
CA HIS A 107 -23.19 -2.98 -0.20
C HIS A 107 -22.84 -1.77 0.67
N SER A 108 -21.66 -1.75 1.26
CA SER A 108 -21.23 -0.67 2.18
C SER A 108 -21.00 0.66 1.46
N PHE A 109 -20.58 0.63 0.18
CA PHE A 109 -20.47 1.84 -0.66
C PHE A 109 -21.84 2.45 -0.95
N ARG A 110 -22.83 1.63 -1.30
CA ARG A 110 -24.20 2.10 -1.54
C ARG A 110 -24.77 2.76 -0.28
N LEU A 111 -24.67 2.10 0.88
CA LEU A 111 -25.12 2.68 2.14
C LEU A 111 -24.43 4.01 2.47
N GLN A 112 -23.12 4.09 2.27
CA GLN A 112 -22.35 5.33 2.50
C GLN A 112 -22.76 6.46 1.55
N ALA A 113 -23.12 6.15 0.31
CA ALA A 113 -23.59 7.12 -0.67
C ALA A 113 -25.09 7.46 -0.52
N GLY A 114 -25.77 6.94 0.52
CA GLY A 114 -27.21 7.12 0.70
C GLY A 114 -28.07 6.38 -0.32
N ARG A 115 -27.50 5.40 -1.04
CA ARG A 115 -28.19 4.56 -2.02
C ARG A 115 -28.72 3.29 -1.32
N PRO A 116 -29.92 2.80 -1.69
CA PRO A 116 -30.49 1.61 -1.08
C PRO A 116 -29.64 0.37 -1.38
N SER A 117 -29.56 -0.54 -0.41
CA SER A 117 -28.92 -1.84 -0.56
C SER A 117 -29.62 -2.88 0.32
N HIS A 118 -29.99 -4.01 -0.26
CA HIS A 118 -30.64 -5.14 0.43
C HIS A 118 -29.77 -6.39 0.47
N ALA A 119 -28.55 -6.31 -0.05
CA ALA A 119 -27.60 -7.42 -0.04
C ALA A 119 -27.16 -7.77 1.38
N GLU A 120 -26.88 -9.04 1.65
CA GLU A 120 -26.26 -9.44 2.92
C GLU A 120 -24.86 -8.82 3.02
N PRO A 121 -24.53 -8.06 4.09
CA PRO A 121 -23.21 -7.48 4.23
C PRO A 121 -22.12 -8.55 4.30
N LEU A 122 -20.92 -8.19 3.84
CA LEU A 122 -19.70 -8.91 4.16
C LEU A 122 -19.36 -8.69 5.65
N GLY A 123 -18.65 -9.63 6.26
CA GLY A 123 -18.22 -9.54 7.66
C GLY A 123 -16.75 -9.17 7.83
N GLY A 124 -16.23 -9.29 9.05
CA GLY A 124 -14.83 -9.00 9.35
C GLY A 124 -14.51 -7.53 9.08
N TRP A 125 -13.40 -7.24 8.43
CA TRP A 125 -13.02 -5.83 8.16
C TRP A 125 -13.82 -5.18 7.04
N GLU A 126 -14.71 -5.92 6.37
CA GLU A 126 -15.68 -5.39 5.39
C GLU A 126 -17.06 -5.17 6.01
N SER A 127 -17.23 -5.43 7.31
CA SER A 127 -18.50 -5.18 7.97
C SER A 127 -18.87 -3.70 7.93
N PRO A 128 -20.17 -3.35 7.86
CA PRO A 128 -20.62 -1.95 7.78
C PRO A 128 -20.13 -1.07 8.95
N ASP A 129 -19.81 -1.65 10.09
CA ASP A 129 -19.30 -1.01 11.31
C ASP A 129 -17.77 -1.00 11.42
N CYS A 130 -17.03 -1.69 10.54
CA CYS A 130 -15.57 -1.66 10.56
C CYS A 130 -15.02 -0.42 9.84
N GLU A 131 -13.97 0.19 10.40
CA GLU A 131 -13.36 1.40 9.83
C GLU A 131 -12.52 1.16 8.56
N LEU A 132 -12.11 -0.09 8.30
CA LEU A 132 -11.36 -0.48 7.11
C LEU A 132 -12.23 -0.90 5.91
N ARG A 133 -13.56 -0.98 6.08
CA ARG A 133 -14.48 -1.46 5.03
C ARG A 133 -14.27 -0.74 3.70
N GLY A 134 -14.42 -1.48 2.61
CA GLY A 134 -14.11 -1.01 1.25
C GLY A 134 -12.71 -1.39 0.77
N HIS A 135 -11.77 -1.74 1.65
CA HIS A 135 -10.38 -2.02 1.27
C HIS A 135 -10.26 -3.24 0.36
N PHE A 136 -10.99 -4.31 0.67
CA PHE A 136 -11.08 -5.49 -0.17
C PHE A 136 -12.15 -5.30 -1.24
N SER A 137 -13.36 -4.94 -0.81
CA SER A 137 -14.55 -5.00 -1.66
C SER A 137 -14.53 -4.01 -2.83
N GLY A 138 -13.96 -2.82 -2.64
CA GLY A 138 -13.81 -1.81 -3.70
C GLY A 138 -12.38 -1.63 -4.20
N GLY A 139 -11.41 -2.38 -3.66
CA GLY A 139 -9.99 -2.25 -3.97
C GLY A 139 -9.36 -3.56 -4.41
N HIS A 140 -8.93 -4.39 -3.44
CA HIS A 140 -8.24 -5.64 -3.74
C HIS A 140 -9.00 -6.58 -4.68
N TYR A 141 -10.33 -6.64 -4.60
CA TYR A 141 -11.15 -7.42 -5.53
C TYR A 141 -10.99 -6.94 -6.98
N LEU A 142 -11.00 -5.62 -7.20
CA LEU A 142 -10.84 -5.05 -8.54
C LEU A 142 -9.45 -5.33 -9.10
N SER A 143 -8.39 -5.13 -8.30
CA SER A 143 -7.02 -5.49 -8.70
C SER A 143 -6.92 -6.98 -9.05
N ALA A 144 -7.42 -7.87 -8.19
CA ALA A 144 -7.37 -9.31 -8.43
C ALA A 144 -8.14 -9.75 -9.68
N ALA A 145 -9.32 -9.16 -9.93
CA ALA A 145 -10.12 -9.43 -11.12
C ALA A 145 -9.43 -8.93 -12.40
N ALA A 146 -8.87 -7.71 -12.37
CA ALA A 146 -8.13 -7.12 -13.48
C ALA A 146 -6.89 -7.95 -13.85
N LEU A 147 -6.11 -8.35 -12.84
CA LEU A 147 -4.93 -9.20 -13.00
C LEU A 147 -5.29 -10.58 -13.54
N THR A 148 -6.37 -11.19 -13.04
CA THR A 148 -6.84 -12.51 -13.53
C THR A 148 -7.21 -12.40 -15.01
N TYR A 149 -8.00 -11.40 -15.39
CA TYR A 149 -8.35 -11.14 -16.79
C TYR A 149 -7.11 -10.97 -17.68
N ALA A 150 -6.12 -10.18 -17.23
CA ALA A 150 -4.89 -10.00 -17.99
C ALA A 150 -4.04 -11.28 -18.09
N SER A 151 -4.13 -12.18 -17.12
CA SER A 151 -3.36 -13.43 -17.08
C SER A 151 -3.95 -14.52 -17.96
N ASP A 152 -5.26 -14.74 -17.91
CA ASP A 152 -5.91 -15.89 -18.57
C ASP A 152 -7.12 -15.56 -19.46
N GLY A 153 -7.51 -14.29 -19.56
CA GLY A 153 -8.59 -13.83 -20.42
C GLY A 153 -10.00 -14.04 -19.87
N ASP A 154 -10.19 -14.20 -18.55
CA ASP A 154 -11.53 -14.40 -17.96
C ASP A 154 -12.47 -13.19 -18.15
N THR A 155 -13.24 -13.24 -19.23
CA THR A 155 -14.20 -12.17 -19.59
C THR A 155 -15.39 -12.07 -18.63
N LEU A 156 -15.79 -13.16 -17.98
CA LEU A 156 -16.90 -13.14 -17.03
C LEU A 156 -16.49 -12.41 -15.75
N LEU A 157 -15.28 -12.67 -15.25
CA LEU A 157 -14.77 -11.97 -14.08
C LEU A 157 -14.55 -10.48 -14.39
N LYS A 158 -14.02 -10.15 -15.58
CA LYS A 158 -13.94 -8.76 -16.06
C LYS A 158 -15.32 -8.08 -16.04
N GLN A 159 -16.36 -8.70 -16.62
CA GLN A 159 -17.71 -8.12 -16.63
C GLN A 159 -18.26 -7.84 -15.23
N ARG A 160 -17.99 -8.72 -14.26
CA ARG A 160 -18.40 -8.52 -12.86
C ARG A 160 -17.64 -7.37 -12.20
N ALA A 161 -16.34 -7.26 -12.46
CA ALA A 161 -15.53 -6.16 -11.98
C ALA A 161 -15.95 -4.82 -12.64
N ASP A 162 -16.26 -4.81 -13.94
CA ASP A 162 -16.82 -3.65 -14.63
C ASP A 162 -18.16 -3.21 -14.01
N ALA A 163 -19.05 -4.17 -13.68
CA ALA A 163 -20.30 -3.87 -12.98
C ALA A 163 -20.06 -3.27 -11.60
N LEU A 164 -19.06 -3.76 -10.86
CA LEU A 164 -18.67 -3.17 -9.58
C LEU A 164 -18.10 -1.74 -9.76
N VAL A 165 -17.26 -1.51 -10.78
CA VAL A 165 -16.77 -0.15 -11.12
C VAL A 165 -17.95 0.79 -11.38
N ALA A 166 -18.98 0.34 -12.10
CA ALA A 166 -20.18 1.15 -12.34
C ALA A 166 -20.93 1.47 -11.04
N GLU A 167 -21.03 0.52 -10.11
CA GLU A 167 -21.62 0.76 -8.78
C GLU A 167 -20.80 1.75 -7.95
N LEU A 168 -19.47 1.63 -7.96
CA LEU A 168 -18.58 2.57 -7.29
C LEU A 168 -18.68 3.98 -7.89
N ALA A 169 -18.73 4.08 -9.22
CA ALA A 169 -18.92 5.35 -9.93
C ALA A 169 -20.22 6.04 -9.51
N ALA A 170 -21.31 5.27 -9.40
CA ALA A 170 -22.60 5.79 -8.94
C ALA A 170 -22.62 6.15 -7.44
N CYS A 171 -21.64 5.69 -6.66
CA CYS A 171 -21.47 6.05 -5.24
C CYS A 171 -20.47 7.19 -5.02
N GLN A 172 -19.70 7.59 -6.05
CA GLN A 172 -18.73 8.68 -5.92
C GLN A 172 -19.45 10.02 -5.74
N GLN A 173 -19.01 10.79 -4.74
CA GLN A 173 -19.58 12.09 -4.44
C GLN A 173 -19.14 13.15 -5.47
N PRO A 174 -19.88 14.27 -5.63
CA PRO A 174 -19.51 15.35 -6.55
C PRO A 174 -18.12 15.95 -6.30
N ASN A 175 -17.63 15.89 -5.06
CA ASN A 175 -16.27 16.30 -4.68
C ASN A 175 -15.21 15.21 -4.96
N GLY A 176 -15.53 14.17 -5.73
CA GLY A 176 -14.61 13.09 -6.08
C GLY A 176 -14.36 12.06 -4.96
N TYR A 177 -14.89 12.29 -3.75
CA TYR A 177 -14.72 11.36 -2.64
C TYR A 177 -15.44 10.04 -2.92
N LEU A 178 -14.72 8.93 -2.74
CA LEU A 178 -15.25 7.59 -2.82
C LEU A 178 -14.62 6.71 -1.73
N SER A 179 -15.47 6.20 -0.85
CA SER A 179 -15.14 5.20 0.16
C SER A 179 -16.42 4.50 0.62
N ALA A 180 -16.28 3.36 1.30
CA ALA A 180 -17.39 2.73 2.02
C ALA A 180 -17.59 3.33 3.43
N PHE A 181 -16.77 4.30 3.83
CA PHE A 181 -16.89 5.06 5.09
C PHE A 181 -17.03 6.57 4.85
N PRO A 182 -17.49 7.36 5.84
CA PRO A 182 -17.72 8.78 5.64
C PRO A 182 -16.44 9.61 5.65
N GLU A 183 -16.46 10.73 4.94
CA GLU A 183 -15.34 11.67 4.84
C GLU A 183 -14.89 12.21 6.22
N SER A 184 -15.76 12.19 7.24
CA SER A 184 -15.43 12.57 8.62
C SER A 184 -14.34 11.73 9.29
N PHE A 185 -13.96 10.60 8.70
CA PHE A 185 -12.78 9.85 9.12
C PHE A 185 -11.48 10.62 8.85
N PHE A 186 -11.47 11.45 7.81
CA PHE A 186 -10.35 12.34 7.51
C PHE A 186 -10.29 13.55 8.44
N ASP A 187 -11.43 14.03 8.95
CA ASP A 187 -11.46 15.04 10.02
C ASP A 187 -10.83 14.48 11.31
N ARG A 188 -11.17 13.23 11.67
CA ARG A 188 -10.55 12.53 12.82
C ARG A 188 -9.04 12.40 12.62
N LEU A 189 -8.63 11.98 11.42
CA LEU A 189 -7.22 11.83 11.08
C LEU A 189 -6.46 13.15 11.24
N SER A 190 -6.95 14.24 10.64
CA SER A 190 -6.27 15.54 10.71
C SER A 190 -6.24 16.13 12.11
N ASN A 191 -7.23 15.81 12.95
CA ASN A 191 -7.30 16.25 14.34
C ASN A 191 -6.52 15.33 15.31
N GLY A 192 -5.80 14.33 14.81
CA GLY A 192 -5.04 13.38 15.64
C GLY A 192 -5.92 12.46 16.49
N GLN A 193 -7.19 12.34 16.15
CA GLN A 193 -8.12 11.44 16.82
C GLN A 193 -7.93 10.01 16.31
N LYS A 194 -8.19 9.02 17.17
CA LYS A 194 -8.11 7.60 16.77
C LYS A 194 -9.01 7.38 15.56
N VAL A 195 -8.47 6.80 14.49
CA VAL A 195 -9.17 6.33 13.29
C VAL A 195 -8.30 5.29 12.60
N TRP A 196 -8.89 4.24 12.06
CA TRP A 196 -8.13 3.15 11.44
C TRP A 196 -7.80 3.43 9.97
N ALA A 197 -6.57 3.87 9.72
CA ALA A 197 -5.89 3.88 8.42
C ALA A 197 -6.77 4.27 7.18
N PRO A 198 -7.47 5.42 7.18
CA PRO A 198 -8.39 5.74 6.10
C PRO A 198 -7.69 5.90 4.73
N PHE A 199 -6.45 6.41 4.69
CA PHE A 199 -5.68 6.47 3.44
C PHE A 199 -5.25 5.09 2.91
N TYR A 200 -5.08 4.08 3.77
CA TYR A 200 -4.82 2.71 3.30
C TYR A 200 -5.97 2.20 2.46
N THR A 201 -7.22 2.45 2.88
CA THR A 201 -8.42 2.04 2.16
C THR A 201 -8.59 2.83 0.87
N ILE A 202 -8.40 4.16 0.89
CA ILE A 202 -8.41 4.98 -0.34
C ILE A 202 -7.35 4.49 -1.33
N HIS A 203 -6.16 4.14 -0.86
CA HIS A 203 -5.12 3.52 -1.69
C HIS A 203 -5.62 2.25 -2.38
N LYS A 204 -6.25 1.31 -1.65
CA LYS A 204 -6.72 0.07 -2.30
C LYS A 204 -7.77 0.32 -3.35
N ILE A 205 -8.73 1.21 -3.06
CA ILE A 205 -9.79 1.57 -4.02
C ILE A 205 -9.16 2.20 -5.27
N GLN A 206 -8.24 3.16 -5.10
CA GLN A 206 -7.59 3.82 -6.22
C GLN A 206 -6.73 2.83 -7.03
N ALA A 207 -5.92 1.99 -6.37
CA ALA A 207 -5.11 0.97 -7.03
C ALA A 207 -5.99 -0.02 -7.84
N GLY A 208 -7.08 -0.52 -7.27
CA GLY A 208 -8.01 -1.40 -7.96
C GLY A 208 -8.66 -0.78 -9.20
N LEU A 209 -9.03 0.49 -9.13
CA LEU A 209 -9.56 1.24 -10.28
C LEU A 209 -8.49 1.48 -11.36
N LEU A 210 -7.25 1.80 -10.95
CA LEU A 210 -6.14 1.95 -11.89
C LEU A 210 -5.77 0.63 -12.57
N ASP A 211 -5.82 -0.50 -11.84
CA ASP A 211 -5.59 -1.82 -12.40
C ASP A 211 -6.71 -2.21 -13.40
N MET A 212 -7.97 -1.91 -13.08
CA MET A 212 -9.08 -2.09 -14.03
C MET A 212 -8.86 -1.29 -15.32
N TYR A 213 -8.36 -0.06 -15.24
CA TYR A 213 -8.01 0.71 -16.43
C TYR A 213 -6.85 0.05 -17.21
N ARG A 214 -5.73 -0.24 -16.54
CA ARG A 214 -4.50 -0.76 -17.16
C ARG A 214 -4.67 -2.10 -17.83
N HIS A 215 -5.35 -3.02 -17.16
CA HIS A 215 -5.41 -4.41 -17.57
C HIS A 215 -6.66 -4.74 -18.38
N THR A 216 -7.71 -3.91 -18.30
CA THR A 216 -9.01 -4.22 -18.92
C THR A 216 -9.50 -3.11 -19.86
N GLY A 217 -8.83 -1.95 -19.88
CA GLY A 217 -9.21 -0.79 -20.69
C GLY A 217 -10.44 -0.03 -20.17
N ASN A 218 -10.83 -0.22 -18.89
CA ASN A 218 -12.03 0.39 -18.34
C ASN A 218 -11.82 1.90 -18.09
N GLN A 219 -12.33 2.73 -19.01
CA GLN A 219 -12.23 4.20 -18.91
C GLN A 219 -13.03 4.79 -17.75
N GLN A 220 -14.16 4.18 -17.37
CA GLN A 220 -14.93 4.64 -16.21
C GLN A 220 -14.12 4.46 -14.93
N ALA A 221 -13.35 3.37 -14.81
CA ALA A 221 -12.45 3.15 -13.67
C ALA A 221 -11.41 4.27 -13.56
N LEU A 222 -10.78 4.67 -14.67
CA LEU A 222 -9.85 5.79 -14.69
C LEU A 222 -10.52 7.11 -14.28
N ASN A 223 -11.74 7.39 -14.76
CA ASN A 223 -12.48 8.59 -14.38
C ASN A 223 -12.76 8.64 -12.87
N VAL A 224 -13.17 7.50 -12.28
CA VAL A 224 -13.41 7.40 -10.83
C VAL A 224 -12.10 7.56 -10.05
N ALA A 225 -11.02 6.90 -10.48
CA ALA A 225 -9.69 7.02 -9.86
C ALA A 225 -9.14 8.46 -9.91
N THR A 226 -9.43 9.17 -11.00
CA THR A 226 -9.10 10.59 -11.18
C THR A 226 -9.88 11.45 -10.19
N GLY A 227 -11.18 11.20 -10.00
CA GLY A 227 -11.99 11.88 -8.98
C GLY A 227 -11.45 11.68 -7.56
N ILE A 228 -10.99 10.46 -7.22
CA ILE A 228 -10.30 10.20 -5.95
C ILE A 228 -9.01 11.03 -5.87
N GLY A 229 -8.20 11.03 -6.93
CA GLY A 229 -6.96 11.80 -6.99
C GLY A 229 -7.18 13.31 -6.79
N ASP A 230 -8.20 13.87 -7.43
CA ASP A 230 -8.59 15.27 -7.27
C ASP A 230 -9.04 15.60 -5.85
N TRP A 231 -9.78 14.68 -5.22
CA TRP A 231 -10.14 14.79 -3.82
C TRP A 231 -8.90 14.75 -2.91
N VAL A 232 -7.97 13.80 -3.10
CA VAL A 232 -6.72 13.70 -2.33
C VAL A 232 -5.90 14.99 -2.45
N VAL A 233 -5.72 15.52 -3.67
CA VAL A 233 -5.01 16.79 -3.90
C VAL A 233 -5.64 17.93 -3.10
N ARG A 234 -6.97 18.08 -3.16
CA ARG A 234 -7.69 19.14 -2.41
C ARG A 234 -7.53 18.97 -0.91
N TRP A 235 -7.67 17.76 -0.40
CA TRP A 235 -7.56 17.47 1.03
C TRP A 235 -6.17 17.84 1.55
N LEU A 236 -5.12 17.41 0.84
CA LEU A 236 -3.74 17.71 1.21
C LEU A 236 -3.49 19.21 1.28
N ASN A 237 -3.97 19.99 0.30
CA ASN A 237 -3.76 21.44 0.24
C ASN A 237 -4.23 22.21 1.49
N GLY A 238 -5.05 21.61 2.36
CA GLY A 238 -5.45 22.19 3.64
C GLY A 238 -4.40 22.10 4.77
N PHE A 239 -3.27 21.42 4.56
CA PHE A 239 -2.30 21.12 5.63
C PHE A 239 -0.91 21.65 5.32
N SER A 240 -0.24 22.18 6.35
CA SER A 240 1.21 22.46 6.35
C SER A 240 2.04 21.18 6.42
N ASP A 241 3.34 21.26 6.13
CA ASP A 241 4.25 20.10 6.20
C ASP A 241 4.41 19.54 7.62
N ALA A 242 4.31 20.40 8.64
CA ALA A 242 4.32 19.99 10.04
C ALA A 242 3.05 19.16 10.39
N GLN A 243 1.88 19.59 9.89
CA GLN A 243 0.64 18.83 10.06
C GLN A 243 0.69 17.51 9.28
N MET A 244 1.19 17.51 8.04
CA MET A 244 1.38 16.29 7.28
C MET A 244 2.32 15.31 8.01
N SER A 245 3.43 15.78 8.56
CA SER A 245 4.34 14.93 9.36
C SER A 245 3.65 14.25 10.55
N HIS A 246 2.62 14.89 11.14
CA HIS A 246 1.78 14.27 12.16
C HIS A 246 0.81 13.24 11.57
N ILE A 247 0.10 13.61 10.49
CA ILE A 247 -0.87 12.75 9.78
C ILE A 247 -0.23 11.44 9.31
N LEU A 248 0.99 11.51 8.76
CA LEU A 248 1.72 10.38 8.19
C LEU A 248 2.21 9.35 9.22
N LYS A 249 1.97 9.59 10.53
CA LYS A 249 2.17 8.58 11.58
C LYS A 249 1.11 7.48 11.52
N THR A 250 -0.09 7.81 11.02
CA THR A 250 -1.13 6.82 10.74
C THR A 250 -0.86 6.15 9.39
N GLU A 251 -1.10 4.84 9.30
CA GLU A 251 -0.91 4.10 8.07
C GLU A 251 -1.73 4.68 6.89
N PHE A 252 -1.06 4.82 5.75
CA PHE A 252 -1.64 5.30 4.50
C PHE A 252 -1.44 4.32 3.32
N GLY A 253 -0.97 3.11 3.60
CA GLY A 253 -0.56 2.16 2.58
C GLY A 253 0.44 2.77 1.60
N GLY A 254 0.23 2.55 0.30
CA GLY A 254 0.98 3.12 -0.82
C GLY A 254 0.14 4.13 -1.60
N ILE A 255 -0.61 5.01 -0.94
CA ILE A 255 -1.35 6.07 -1.66
C ILE A 255 -0.41 6.96 -2.49
N ASN A 256 0.84 7.12 -2.04
CA ASN A 256 1.88 7.76 -2.85
C ASN A 256 2.11 7.04 -4.18
N ASP A 257 2.25 5.72 -4.16
CA ASP A 257 2.37 4.88 -5.36
C ASP A 257 1.17 5.08 -6.31
N SER A 258 -0.07 4.98 -5.81
CA SER A 258 -1.26 5.20 -6.64
C SER A 258 -1.35 6.61 -7.24
N MET A 259 -0.92 7.64 -6.52
CA MET A 259 -0.88 9.02 -7.04
C MET A 259 0.23 9.21 -8.09
N TYR A 260 1.40 8.59 -7.90
CA TYR A 260 2.44 8.53 -8.93
C TYR A 260 1.96 7.78 -10.19
N GLU A 261 1.18 6.73 -10.02
CA GLU A 261 0.61 5.97 -11.13
C GLU A 261 -0.47 6.74 -11.88
N LEU A 262 -1.31 7.49 -11.17
CA LEU A 262 -2.26 8.41 -11.78
C LEU A 262 -1.54 9.53 -12.54
N TYR A 263 -0.44 10.08 -12.00
CA TYR A 263 0.42 11.01 -12.72
C TYR A 263 0.98 10.39 -14.02
N ALA A 264 1.52 9.17 -13.95
CA ALA A 264 2.10 8.49 -15.11
C ALA A 264 1.07 8.26 -16.23
N ILE A 265 -0.20 8.06 -15.89
CA ILE A 265 -1.30 7.88 -16.86
C ILE A 265 -1.77 9.23 -17.44
N THR A 266 -1.88 10.27 -16.61
CA THR A 266 -2.57 11.52 -16.98
C THR A 266 -1.63 12.66 -17.37
N GLY A 267 -0.36 12.62 -16.97
CA GLY A 267 0.59 13.72 -17.08
C GLY A 267 0.28 14.92 -16.17
N ASN A 268 -0.73 14.84 -15.31
CA ASN A 268 -1.14 15.97 -14.46
C ASN A 268 -0.22 16.11 -13.24
N GLY A 269 0.67 17.11 -13.28
CA GLY A 269 1.68 17.37 -12.24
C GLY A 269 1.14 17.52 -10.82
N ARG A 270 -0.13 17.88 -10.63
CA ARG A 270 -0.75 17.96 -9.29
C ARG A 270 -0.74 16.61 -8.57
N TYR A 271 -0.83 15.50 -9.30
CA TYR A 271 -0.76 14.16 -8.70
C TYR A 271 0.66 13.79 -8.29
N LEU A 272 1.67 14.22 -9.05
CA LEU A 272 3.08 14.10 -8.68
C LEU A 272 3.36 14.84 -7.37
N ASP A 273 2.91 16.09 -7.27
CA ASP A 273 3.07 16.92 -6.08
C ASP A 273 2.35 16.31 -4.87
N ALA A 274 1.11 15.84 -5.06
CA ALA A 274 0.35 15.17 -3.99
C ALA A 274 1.03 13.88 -3.51
N ALA A 275 1.57 13.06 -4.42
CA ALA A 275 2.31 11.87 -4.07
C ALA A 275 3.55 12.19 -3.22
N HIS A 276 4.28 13.26 -3.54
CA HIS A 276 5.43 13.73 -2.76
C HIS A 276 5.06 14.13 -1.33
N ARG A 277 3.85 14.66 -1.09
CA ARG A 277 3.42 15.06 0.27
C ARG A 277 3.25 13.89 1.24
N PHE A 278 3.24 12.65 0.75
CA PHE A 278 3.24 11.44 1.56
C PHE A 278 4.65 10.93 1.91
N ASP A 279 5.71 11.64 1.49
CA ASP A 279 7.08 11.33 1.90
C ASP A 279 7.22 11.48 3.42
N GLN A 280 7.46 10.37 4.09
CA GLN A 280 7.67 10.37 5.54
C GLN A 280 9.15 10.48 5.84
N ALA A 281 9.63 11.70 6.12
CA ALA A 281 11.03 12.00 6.42
C ALA A 281 11.61 11.09 7.53
N SER A 282 10.84 10.82 8.59
CA SER A 282 11.27 9.94 9.70
C SER A 282 11.56 8.50 9.29
N LEU A 283 11.07 8.05 8.14
CA LEU A 283 11.39 6.74 7.54
C LEU A 283 12.45 6.90 6.44
N TYR A 284 12.29 7.90 5.56
CA TYR A 284 13.12 8.05 4.37
C TYR A 284 14.53 8.58 4.67
N ASP A 285 14.70 9.49 5.64
CA ASP A 285 16.01 10.06 5.95
C ASP A 285 17.00 9.03 6.51
N PRO A 286 16.63 8.15 7.47
CA PRO A 286 17.49 7.05 7.88
C PRO A 286 17.87 6.13 6.72
N LEU A 287 16.90 5.72 5.91
CA LEU A 287 17.14 4.81 4.78
C LEU A 287 18.04 5.43 3.70
N ALA A 288 17.82 6.71 3.36
CA ALA A 288 18.67 7.44 2.42
C ALA A 288 20.12 7.58 2.91
N ALA A 289 20.31 7.57 4.23
CA ALA A 289 21.60 7.61 4.91
C ALA A 289 22.11 6.20 5.29
N HIS A 290 21.54 5.13 4.73
CA HIS A 290 21.92 3.73 4.99
C HIS A 290 21.88 3.34 6.47
N ARG A 291 20.85 3.80 7.20
CA ARG A 291 20.59 3.43 8.59
C ARG A 291 19.30 2.61 8.70
N ASP A 292 19.44 1.40 9.24
CA ASP A 292 18.30 0.57 9.62
C ASP A 292 17.74 1.01 10.99
N GLU A 293 16.67 1.80 10.94
CA GLU A 293 15.89 2.22 12.11
C GLU A 293 14.48 1.56 12.11
N LEU A 294 14.36 0.36 11.53
CA LEU A 294 13.06 -0.32 11.33
C LEU A 294 12.54 -1.06 12.57
N LYS A 295 13.38 -1.28 13.59
CA LYS A 295 12.99 -2.01 14.80
C LYS A 295 11.81 -1.31 15.49
N GLY A 296 10.77 -2.09 15.79
CA GLY A 296 9.55 -1.64 16.46
C GLY A 296 8.50 -1.07 15.51
N LEU A 297 8.80 -0.90 14.23
CA LEU A 297 7.82 -0.44 13.25
C LEU A 297 6.89 -1.57 12.81
N HIS A 298 5.63 -1.23 12.52
CA HIS A 298 4.69 -2.11 11.82
C HIS A 298 5.20 -2.32 10.40
N SER A 299 5.43 -3.58 10.05
CA SER A 299 6.25 -3.98 8.90
C SER A 299 5.53 -3.66 7.59
N ASN A 300 4.30 -4.16 7.43
CA ASN A 300 3.54 -3.95 6.20
C ASN A 300 3.12 -2.49 5.98
N THR A 301 3.05 -1.65 7.02
CA THR A 301 2.84 -0.22 6.86
C THR A 301 4.01 0.45 6.14
N GLN A 302 5.25 -0.03 6.30
CA GLN A 302 6.43 0.65 5.72
C GLN A 302 6.66 0.28 4.25
N ILE A 303 6.49 -1.00 3.87
CA ILE A 303 6.90 -1.49 2.56
C ILE A 303 6.18 -0.78 1.39
N PRO A 304 4.84 -0.56 1.42
CA PRO A 304 4.15 0.21 0.38
C PRO A 304 4.66 1.64 0.22
N LYS A 305 5.12 2.27 1.31
CA LYS A 305 5.76 3.60 1.24
C LYS A 305 7.05 3.54 0.43
N ILE A 306 7.81 2.46 0.59
CA ILE A 306 9.05 2.23 -0.16
C ILE A 306 8.77 1.88 -1.62
N ILE A 307 7.68 1.16 -1.92
CA ILE A 307 7.22 0.95 -3.30
C ILE A 307 6.92 2.32 -3.96
N GLY A 308 6.23 3.22 -3.26
CA GLY A 308 6.03 4.58 -3.79
C GLY A 308 7.33 5.38 -3.95
N ALA A 309 8.35 5.16 -3.11
CA ALA A 309 9.69 5.72 -3.33
C ALA A 309 10.33 5.15 -4.61
N ALA A 310 10.27 3.83 -4.81
CA ALA A 310 10.74 3.19 -6.03
C ALA A 310 10.07 3.79 -7.27
N ARG A 311 8.73 3.94 -7.22
CA ARG A 311 7.96 4.53 -8.31
C ARG A 311 8.34 5.98 -8.59
N ARG A 312 8.62 6.76 -7.55
CA ARG A 312 9.11 8.13 -7.72
C ARG A 312 10.42 8.18 -8.49
N TYR A 313 11.40 7.33 -8.14
CA TYR A 313 12.66 7.29 -8.86
C TYR A 313 12.44 6.99 -10.35
N GLU A 314 11.55 6.06 -10.69
CA GLU A 314 11.23 5.72 -12.07
C GLU A 314 10.60 6.89 -12.85
N ILE A 315 9.91 7.79 -12.16
CA ILE A 315 9.27 8.97 -12.76
C ILE A 315 10.21 10.17 -12.84
N THR A 316 10.94 10.47 -11.76
CA THR A 316 11.68 11.73 -11.61
C THR A 316 13.17 11.60 -11.84
N GLY A 317 13.70 10.37 -11.76
CA GLY A 317 15.13 10.11 -11.84
C GLY A 317 15.91 10.55 -10.61
N GLU A 318 15.26 10.88 -9.49
CA GLU A 318 15.91 11.33 -8.26
C GLU A 318 16.62 10.15 -7.55
N PRO A 319 17.97 10.10 -7.52
CA PRO A 319 18.71 8.91 -7.07
C PRO A 319 18.51 8.59 -5.58
N ARG A 320 18.07 9.58 -4.80
CA ARG A 320 17.72 9.42 -3.38
C ARG A 320 16.69 8.30 -3.18
N TYR A 321 15.65 8.24 -4.01
CA TYR A 321 14.56 7.28 -3.81
C TYR A 321 14.93 5.87 -4.25
N ARG A 322 15.80 5.75 -5.27
CA ARG A 322 16.45 4.48 -5.60
C ARG A 322 17.26 3.95 -4.42
N ARG A 323 18.13 4.78 -3.82
CA ARG A 323 18.92 4.38 -2.65
C ARG A 323 18.05 3.94 -1.47
N ILE A 324 16.97 4.67 -1.19
CA ILE A 324 16.00 4.28 -0.15
C ILE A 324 15.43 2.89 -0.44
N ALA A 325 14.98 2.64 -1.67
CA ALA A 325 14.36 1.38 -2.08
C ALA A 325 15.35 0.20 -2.05
N GLU A 326 16.55 0.37 -2.63
CA GLU A 326 17.60 -0.67 -2.65
C GLU A 326 18.07 -1.01 -1.23
N PHE A 327 18.40 0.00 -0.40
CA PHE A 327 18.87 -0.24 0.97
C PHE A 327 17.80 -0.87 1.85
N PHE A 328 16.54 -0.43 1.74
CA PHE A 328 15.44 -1.04 2.47
C PHE A 328 15.23 -2.50 2.05
N TRP A 329 15.23 -2.77 0.74
CA TRP A 329 15.06 -4.12 0.21
C TRP A 329 16.15 -5.05 0.73
N GLU A 330 17.43 -4.68 0.58
CA GLU A 330 18.58 -5.46 1.05
C GLU A 330 18.52 -5.69 2.58
N THR A 331 18.24 -4.64 3.35
CA THR A 331 18.12 -4.72 4.80
C THR A 331 17.04 -5.72 5.22
N VAL A 332 15.86 -5.69 4.61
CA VAL A 332 14.76 -6.56 5.01
C VAL A 332 14.95 -7.97 4.48
N SER A 333 15.30 -8.13 3.20
CA SER A 333 15.44 -9.44 2.51
C SER A 333 16.59 -10.28 3.03
N GLU A 334 17.67 -9.65 3.51
CA GLU A 334 18.84 -10.35 4.04
C GLU A 334 18.83 -10.47 5.57
N ASN A 335 18.38 -9.44 6.29
CA ASN A 335 18.59 -9.36 7.74
C ASN A 335 17.32 -9.45 8.58
N ARG A 336 16.12 -9.46 7.97
CA ARG A 336 14.85 -9.46 8.71
C ARG A 336 13.87 -10.54 8.25
N THR A 337 14.31 -11.53 7.47
CA THR A 337 13.45 -12.64 7.00
C THR A 337 13.79 -13.97 7.62
N TYR A 338 12.78 -14.83 7.78
CA TYR A 338 12.94 -16.25 8.12
C TYR A 338 13.45 -17.07 6.93
N ALA A 339 13.76 -18.35 7.17
CA ALA A 339 14.16 -19.29 6.12
C ALA A 339 13.14 -19.42 4.97
N THR A 340 11.85 -19.19 5.24
CA THR A 340 10.79 -19.18 4.23
C THR A 340 10.79 -17.93 3.36
N GLY A 341 11.58 -16.90 3.67
CA GLY A 341 11.54 -15.58 3.03
C GLY A 341 10.49 -14.61 3.58
N GLY A 342 9.57 -15.10 4.42
CA GLY A 342 8.64 -14.25 5.17
C GLY A 342 9.35 -13.39 6.23
N SER A 343 8.70 -12.33 6.72
CA SER A 343 9.26 -11.41 7.71
C SER A 343 8.18 -10.93 8.68
N SER A 344 8.58 -10.25 9.76
CA SER A 344 7.75 -9.78 10.88
C SER A 344 7.22 -10.87 11.81
N ASN A 345 6.87 -10.47 13.03
CA ASN A 345 6.13 -11.29 13.98
C ASN A 345 5.10 -10.40 14.66
N ASP A 346 3.83 -10.80 14.64
CA ASP A 346 2.70 -10.02 15.14
C ASP A 346 2.67 -8.65 14.44
N GLU A 347 2.95 -8.63 13.12
CA GLU A 347 3.01 -7.44 12.24
C GLU A 347 4.22 -6.52 12.44
N PHE A 348 5.03 -6.68 13.50
CA PHE A 348 6.16 -5.79 13.81
C PHE A 348 7.53 -6.44 13.59
N TRP A 349 8.54 -5.61 13.28
CA TRP A 349 9.94 -5.99 13.43
C TRP A 349 10.40 -5.80 14.87
N LYS A 350 10.12 -6.79 15.74
CA LYS A 350 10.35 -6.70 17.19
C LYS A 350 11.83 -6.67 17.61
N THR A 351 12.73 -7.10 16.72
CA THR A 351 14.17 -7.27 16.98
C THR A 351 15.04 -6.43 16.03
N GLY A 352 16.33 -6.30 16.37
CA GLY A 352 17.32 -5.71 15.46
C GLY A 352 17.63 -6.61 14.26
N PRO A 353 18.32 -6.08 13.24
CA PRO A 353 18.71 -6.86 12.06
C PRO A 353 19.56 -8.07 12.45
N GLY A 354 19.41 -9.19 11.74
CA GLY A 354 20.14 -10.44 11.97
C GLY A 354 19.73 -11.20 13.24
N ASN A 355 18.74 -10.71 14.00
CA ASN A 355 18.32 -11.33 15.25
C ASN A 355 16.86 -11.81 15.18
N LEU A 356 16.65 -13.11 15.03
CA LEU A 356 15.31 -13.74 15.05
C LEU A 356 15.04 -14.51 16.35
N LYS A 357 15.82 -14.26 17.43
CA LYS A 357 15.62 -14.93 18.72
C LYS A 357 14.21 -14.64 19.25
N GLY A 358 13.48 -15.71 19.56
CA GLY A 358 12.11 -15.62 20.06
C GLY A 358 11.08 -15.16 19.01
N GLN A 359 11.43 -15.13 17.72
CA GLN A 359 10.52 -14.67 16.66
C GLN A 359 9.79 -15.80 15.93
N LEU A 360 9.99 -17.07 16.31
CA LEU A 360 9.26 -18.22 15.75
C LEU A 360 7.93 -18.42 16.49
N GLY A 361 6.94 -17.58 16.18
CA GLY A 361 5.63 -17.52 16.85
C GLY A 361 4.44 -17.96 15.98
N LEU A 362 3.25 -17.98 16.61
CA LEU A 362 1.96 -18.21 15.93
C LEU A 362 1.59 -17.10 14.94
N TYR A 363 2.05 -15.88 15.20
CA TYR A 363 1.80 -14.69 14.37
C TYR A 363 3.02 -14.28 13.55
N ALA A 364 3.93 -15.23 13.29
CA ALA A 364 5.09 -14.99 12.45
C ALA A 364 4.68 -14.80 10.98
N ALA A 365 5.54 -14.10 10.23
CA ALA A 365 5.49 -14.03 8.77
C ALA A 365 4.10 -13.62 8.23
N GLU A 366 3.69 -12.39 8.52
CA GLU A 366 2.51 -11.77 7.90
C GLU A 366 2.60 -11.85 6.37
N CYS A 367 1.52 -12.28 5.72
CA CYS A 367 1.49 -12.50 4.28
C CYS A 367 1.66 -11.21 3.45
N CYS A 368 1.07 -10.08 3.88
CA CYS A 368 1.20 -8.81 3.15
C CYS A 368 2.65 -8.31 3.11
N VAL A 369 3.44 -8.59 4.15
CA VAL A 369 4.86 -8.22 4.21
C VAL A 369 5.62 -8.89 3.08
N ALA A 370 5.43 -10.20 2.90
CA ALA A 370 6.05 -10.95 1.81
C ALA A 370 5.55 -10.48 0.43
N TYR A 371 4.22 -10.31 0.26
CA TYR A 371 3.64 -9.82 -0.99
C TYR A 371 4.21 -8.46 -1.43
N ASN A 372 4.24 -7.48 -0.53
CA ASN A 372 4.74 -6.14 -0.86
C ASN A 372 6.27 -6.14 -1.04
N LEU A 373 7.00 -7.01 -0.32
CA LEU A 373 8.45 -7.12 -0.53
C LEU A 373 8.77 -7.81 -1.86
N LEU A 374 7.94 -8.72 -2.36
CA LEU A 374 8.03 -9.25 -3.73
C LEU A 374 7.78 -8.16 -4.79
N LYS A 375 6.79 -7.28 -4.58
CA LYS A 375 6.59 -6.09 -5.44
C LYS A 375 7.84 -5.21 -5.46
N LEU A 376 8.42 -4.91 -4.31
CA LEU A 376 9.64 -4.10 -4.21
C LEU A 376 10.85 -4.79 -4.88
N THR A 377 10.97 -6.12 -4.71
CA THR A 377 12.00 -6.94 -5.37
C THR A 377 11.97 -6.75 -6.88
N ARG A 378 10.78 -6.71 -7.50
CA ARG A 378 10.63 -6.46 -8.95
C ARG A 378 11.22 -5.11 -9.37
N HIS A 379 10.98 -4.03 -8.62
CA HIS A 379 11.56 -2.71 -8.93
C HIS A 379 13.09 -2.74 -8.82
N VAL A 380 13.63 -3.28 -7.73
CA VAL A 380 15.09 -3.36 -7.53
C VAL A 380 15.75 -4.16 -8.65
N TYR A 381 15.19 -5.33 -8.99
CA TYR A 381 15.68 -6.16 -10.07
C TYR A 381 15.58 -5.47 -11.44
N ALA A 382 14.51 -4.73 -11.70
CA ALA A 382 14.34 -3.95 -12.93
C ALA A 382 15.49 -2.96 -13.16
N TRP A 383 16.09 -2.42 -12.08
CA TRP A 383 17.17 -1.45 -12.18
C TRP A 383 18.56 -2.09 -12.24
N ASN A 384 18.83 -3.12 -11.44
CA ASN A 384 20.19 -3.65 -11.29
C ASN A 384 20.41 -5.02 -11.95
N GLY A 385 19.36 -5.80 -12.20
CA GLY A 385 19.47 -7.17 -12.71
C GLY A 385 20.22 -8.14 -11.79
N ASP A 386 20.28 -7.85 -10.48
CA ASP A 386 20.98 -8.68 -9.50
C ASP A 386 20.23 -10.01 -9.28
N PRO A 387 20.83 -11.17 -9.58
CA PRO A 387 20.17 -12.46 -9.43
C PRO A 387 19.77 -12.78 -7.98
N ARG A 388 20.43 -12.18 -6.97
CA ARG A 388 20.02 -12.33 -5.56
C ARG A 388 18.58 -11.90 -5.31
N ALA A 389 18.07 -10.97 -6.14
CA ALA A 389 16.68 -10.57 -6.08
C ALA A 389 15.74 -11.74 -6.36
N PHE A 390 16.07 -12.58 -7.35
CA PHE A 390 15.26 -13.75 -7.71
C PHE A 390 15.54 -14.98 -6.86
N ASP A 391 16.72 -15.10 -6.23
CA ASP A 391 16.93 -16.07 -5.14
C ASP A 391 15.97 -15.78 -3.97
N TYR A 392 15.85 -14.51 -3.58
CA TYR A 392 14.87 -14.08 -2.57
C TYR A 392 13.42 -14.29 -3.06
N TYR A 393 13.12 -13.90 -4.30
CA TYR A 393 11.79 -14.00 -4.88
C TYR A 393 11.32 -15.45 -4.91
N GLU A 394 12.11 -16.37 -5.44
CA GLU A 394 11.81 -17.80 -5.52
C GLU A 394 11.61 -18.38 -4.12
N ARG A 395 12.57 -18.18 -3.21
CA ARG A 395 12.47 -18.68 -1.82
C ARG A 395 11.17 -18.25 -1.15
N THR A 396 10.83 -16.97 -1.27
CA THR A 396 9.63 -16.39 -0.66
C THR A 396 8.36 -16.88 -1.34
N LEU A 397 8.32 -16.92 -2.67
CA LEU A 397 7.17 -17.36 -3.45
C LEU A 397 6.80 -18.82 -3.11
N TYR A 398 7.77 -19.73 -3.15
CA TYR A 398 7.52 -21.15 -2.92
C TYR A 398 7.24 -21.47 -1.44
N ASN A 399 7.93 -20.82 -0.49
CA ASN A 399 7.87 -21.22 0.93
C ASN A 399 6.94 -20.36 1.79
N ALA A 400 6.71 -19.10 1.43
CA ALA A 400 5.90 -18.15 2.22
C ALA A 400 4.66 -17.63 1.50
N ARG A 401 4.47 -17.91 0.20
CA ARG A 401 3.31 -17.44 -0.57
C ARG A 401 2.43 -18.57 -1.11
N LEU A 402 2.97 -19.48 -1.92
CA LEU A 402 2.19 -20.52 -2.61
C LEU A 402 1.29 -21.32 -1.66
N GLY A 403 1.82 -21.67 -0.48
CA GLY A 403 1.09 -22.41 0.56
C GLY A 403 0.19 -21.57 1.49
N THR A 404 -0.18 -20.34 1.11
CA THR A 404 -1.03 -19.42 1.92
C THR A 404 -2.49 -19.39 1.48
N GLN A 405 -2.88 -20.31 0.59
CA GLN A 405 -4.25 -20.53 0.14
C GLN A 405 -4.67 -21.99 0.36
N ASP A 406 -5.89 -22.22 0.81
CA ASP A 406 -6.47 -23.56 0.89
C ASP A 406 -7.15 -24.01 -0.43
N GLY A 407 -7.66 -25.25 -0.47
CA GLY A 407 -8.32 -25.80 -1.66
C GLY A 407 -9.64 -25.09 -2.06
N THR A 408 -10.19 -24.26 -1.18
CA THR A 408 -11.41 -23.47 -1.42
C THR A 408 -11.11 -22.01 -1.78
N GLY A 409 -9.84 -21.61 -1.77
CA GLY A 409 -9.40 -20.25 -2.10
C GLY A 409 -9.29 -19.32 -0.90
N MET A 410 -9.51 -19.82 0.33
CA MET A 410 -9.34 -19.03 1.55
C MET A 410 -7.87 -18.75 1.81
N LYS A 411 -7.58 -17.55 2.32
CA LYS A 411 -6.26 -16.99 2.53
C LYS A 411 -5.87 -16.99 3.99
N LEU A 412 -4.59 -17.19 4.24
CA LEU A 412 -3.98 -17.15 5.56
C LEU A 412 -3.40 -15.76 5.86
N TYR A 413 -3.44 -15.34 7.13
CA TYR A 413 -2.90 -14.05 7.56
C TYR A 413 -1.42 -14.17 7.94
N TYR A 414 -1.13 -15.04 8.90
CA TYR A 414 0.21 -15.31 9.43
C TYR A 414 0.65 -16.69 9.02
N TYR A 415 1.89 -16.84 8.57
CA TYR A 415 2.51 -18.14 8.34
C TYR A 415 3.20 -18.59 9.63
N PRO A 416 2.52 -19.35 10.51
CA PRO A 416 3.06 -19.65 11.83
C PRO A 416 4.36 -20.46 11.71
N LEU A 417 5.37 -20.07 12.47
CA LEU A 417 6.68 -20.75 12.51
C LEU A 417 6.94 -21.43 13.86
N GLN A 418 5.99 -21.33 14.79
CA GLN A 418 6.05 -22.07 16.04
C GLN A 418 5.87 -23.58 15.77
N ALA A 419 6.74 -24.40 16.37
CA ALA A 419 6.66 -25.85 16.25
C ALA A 419 5.29 -26.36 16.76
N GLY A 420 4.66 -27.24 15.97
CA GLY A 420 3.34 -27.82 16.26
C GLY A 420 2.15 -26.90 15.95
N ALA A 421 2.37 -25.72 15.36
CA ALA A 421 1.29 -24.84 14.96
C ALA A 421 0.55 -25.33 13.71
N ASN A 422 -0.68 -24.83 13.53
CA ASN A 422 -1.52 -25.11 12.36
C ASN A 422 -1.77 -23.83 11.55
N LYS A 423 -1.98 -23.99 10.25
CA LYS A 423 -2.42 -22.91 9.36
C LYS A 423 -3.89 -22.58 9.65
N PHE A 424 -4.21 -21.28 9.70
CA PHE A 424 -5.58 -20.78 9.83
C PHE A 424 -5.92 -19.94 8.61
N TYR A 425 -7.07 -20.22 8.02
CA TYR A 425 -7.57 -19.55 6.82
C TYR A 425 -8.80 -18.70 7.16
N ASN A 426 -9.00 -17.64 6.38
CA ASN A 426 -10.16 -16.76 6.51
C ASN A 426 -11.46 -17.51 6.17
N SER A 427 -12.61 -16.94 6.55
CA SER A 427 -13.92 -17.42 6.10
C SER A 427 -14.35 -16.73 4.80
N PRO A 428 -15.15 -17.39 3.94
CA PRO A 428 -15.48 -16.88 2.60
C PRO A 428 -16.15 -15.51 2.58
N PHE A 429 -17.02 -15.23 3.55
CA PHE A 429 -17.83 -14.01 3.60
C PHE A 429 -17.78 -13.27 4.95
N LYS A 430 -17.03 -13.76 5.95
CA LYS A 430 -17.00 -13.15 7.29
C LYS A 430 -15.58 -12.73 7.73
N SER A 431 -14.57 -12.86 6.89
CA SER A 431 -13.18 -12.52 7.22
C SER A 431 -12.47 -11.95 6.00
N PHE A 432 -12.33 -10.62 5.93
CA PHE A 432 -11.66 -9.91 4.85
C PHE A 432 -10.48 -9.12 5.40
N TRP A 433 -9.39 -9.82 5.67
CA TRP A 433 -8.17 -9.22 6.19
C TRP A 433 -7.34 -8.56 5.08
N CYS A 434 -6.34 -7.76 5.42
CA CYS A 434 -5.36 -7.26 4.45
C CYS A 434 -4.74 -8.41 3.63
N CYS A 435 -4.39 -9.52 4.28
CA CYS A 435 -3.81 -10.71 3.65
C CYS A 435 -4.81 -11.47 2.75
N THR A 436 -6.12 -11.31 2.99
CA THR A 436 -7.14 -11.79 2.05
C THR A 436 -7.04 -11.03 0.73
N GLY A 437 -6.86 -9.70 0.81
CA GLY A 437 -6.70 -8.82 -0.34
C GLY A 437 -5.41 -9.08 -1.13
N THR A 438 -4.26 -9.01 -0.47
CA THR A 438 -2.98 -9.26 -1.15
C THR A 438 -2.87 -10.69 -1.69
N GLY A 439 -3.42 -11.67 -0.98
CA GLY A 439 -3.52 -13.04 -1.47
C GLY A 439 -4.42 -13.17 -2.69
N ALA A 440 -5.50 -12.41 -2.80
CA ALA A 440 -6.35 -12.41 -4.00
C ALA A 440 -5.60 -11.85 -5.22
N GLU A 441 -4.80 -10.80 -5.04
CA GLU A 441 -4.00 -10.20 -6.12
C GLU A 441 -2.83 -11.08 -6.53
N GLU A 442 -2.07 -11.63 -5.58
CA GLU A 442 -0.87 -12.43 -5.87
C GLU A 442 -1.17 -13.68 -6.69
N PHE A 443 -2.21 -14.42 -6.29
CA PHE A 443 -2.60 -15.65 -6.96
C PHE A 443 -3.20 -15.41 -8.35
N ALA A 444 -3.49 -14.15 -8.71
CA ALA A 444 -3.94 -13.76 -10.04
C ALA A 444 -2.78 -13.49 -11.03
N ARG A 445 -1.52 -13.47 -10.57
CA ARG A 445 -0.39 -12.97 -11.37
C ARG A 445 0.93 -13.75 -11.22
N PHE A 446 0.88 -15.06 -10.93
CA PHE A 446 2.10 -15.86 -10.80
C PHE A 446 3.00 -15.87 -12.06
N ASN A 447 2.43 -15.56 -13.23
CA ASN A 447 3.13 -15.45 -14.49
C ASN A 447 3.94 -14.15 -14.69
N GLU A 448 3.71 -13.11 -13.87
CA GLU A 448 4.28 -11.76 -14.05
C GLU A 448 5.81 -11.70 -14.00
N ASN A 449 6.41 -12.57 -13.18
CA ASN A 449 7.82 -12.48 -12.80
C ASN A 449 8.65 -13.70 -13.25
N ILE A 450 8.11 -14.53 -14.15
CA ILE A 450 8.83 -15.73 -14.64
C ILE A 450 9.98 -15.35 -15.57
N TYR A 451 9.73 -14.40 -16.48
CA TYR A 451 10.65 -13.99 -17.53
C TYR A 451 10.87 -12.48 -17.53
N PHE A 452 12.09 -12.06 -17.85
CA PHE A 452 12.47 -10.67 -18.10
C PHE A 452 13.31 -10.60 -19.37
N HIS A 453 13.48 -9.40 -19.92
CA HIS A 453 14.38 -9.16 -21.04
C HIS A 453 15.20 -7.88 -20.87
N GLU A 454 16.40 -7.87 -21.46
CA GLU A 454 17.26 -6.69 -21.64
C GLU A 454 17.65 -6.63 -23.12
N GLY A 455 17.06 -5.71 -23.89
CA GLY A 455 17.23 -5.68 -25.34
C GLY A 455 16.71 -6.98 -25.98
N GLN A 456 17.61 -7.77 -26.55
CA GLN A 456 17.31 -9.07 -27.19
C GLN A 456 17.58 -10.27 -26.26
N ASP A 457 18.16 -10.04 -25.08
CA ASP A 457 18.49 -11.10 -24.14
C ASP A 457 17.26 -11.49 -23.31
N LEU A 458 17.00 -12.79 -23.19
CA LEU A 458 15.93 -13.36 -22.38
C LEU A 458 16.49 -13.90 -21.07
N TYR A 459 15.87 -13.49 -19.95
CA TYR A 459 16.18 -13.95 -18.61
C TYR A 459 15.05 -14.87 -18.14
N VAL A 460 15.40 -16.12 -17.84
CA VAL A 460 14.50 -17.11 -17.24
C VAL A 460 14.77 -17.15 -15.74
N ASN A 461 13.95 -16.48 -14.96
CA ASN A 461 14.19 -16.27 -13.53
C ASN A 461 13.51 -17.30 -12.63
N LEU A 462 12.34 -17.80 -13.02
CA LEU A 462 11.58 -18.79 -12.24
C LEU A 462 11.35 -20.06 -13.06
N PHE A 463 11.53 -21.21 -12.43
CA PHE A 463 11.35 -22.50 -13.06
C PHE A 463 9.90 -23.01 -12.96
N ILE A 464 8.96 -22.22 -13.47
CA ILE A 464 7.52 -22.48 -13.43
C ILE A 464 7.04 -22.90 -14.82
N PRO A 465 6.33 -24.05 -14.96
CA PRO A 465 5.76 -24.47 -16.24
C PRO A 465 4.92 -23.37 -16.89
N SER A 466 5.37 -22.90 -18.05
CA SER A 466 4.82 -21.72 -18.71
C SER A 466 5.18 -21.64 -20.19
N GLU A 467 4.42 -20.86 -20.94
CA GLU A 467 4.68 -20.53 -22.34
C GLU A 467 4.76 -19.00 -22.47
N LEU A 468 5.92 -18.50 -22.90
CA LEU A 468 6.17 -17.10 -23.23
C LEU A 468 5.98 -16.90 -24.73
N ARG A 469 5.20 -15.88 -25.09
CA ARG A 469 5.12 -15.34 -26.46
C ARG A 469 5.79 -13.98 -26.50
N TRP A 470 6.83 -13.86 -27.30
CA TRP A 470 7.59 -12.62 -27.51
C TRP A 470 7.54 -12.21 -29.00
N PRO A 471 6.44 -11.57 -29.45
CA PRO A 471 6.25 -11.21 -30.86
C PRO A 471 7.35 -10.32 -31.43
N GLU A 472 7.89 -9.42 -30.62
CA GLU A 472 8.94 -8.48 -30.99
C GLU A 472 10.23 -9.19 -31.44
N GLN A 473 10.49 -10.40 -30.93
CA GLN A 473 11.61 -11.27 -31.35
C GLN A 473 11.15 -12.46 -32.19
N GLN A 474 9.87 -12.54 -32.56
CA GLN A 474 9.26 -13.70 -33.23
C GLN A 474 9.53 -15.02 -32.49
N LEU A 475 9.61 -14.98 -31.16
CA LEU A 475 9.96 -16.12 -30.32
C LEU A 475 8.73 -16.63 -29.56
N THR A 476 8.58 -17.95 -29.49
CA THR A 476 7.74 -18.62 -28.49
C THR A 476 8.62 -19.59 -27.71
N LEU A 477 8.72 -19.38 -26.40
CA LEU A 477 9.46 -20.26 -25.49
C LEU A 477 8.46 -21.04 -24.64
N ARG A 478 8.61 -22.36 -24.59
CA ARG A 478 7.83 -23.24 -23.72
C ARG A 478 8.74 -23.88 -22.69
N GLN A 479 8.43 -23.71 -21.41
CA GLN A 479 9.14 -24.28 -20.28
C GLN A 479 8.34 -25.45 -19.69
N GLU A 480 8.89 -26.65 -19.77
CA GLU A 480 8.32 -27.87 -19.19
C GLU A 480 9.27 -28.41 -18.12
N THR A 481 8.77 -28.52 -16.89
CA THR A 481 9.58 -28.96 -15.76
C THR A 481 8.69 -29.51 -14.66
N SER A 482 9.24 -30.40 -13.85
CA SER A 482 8.65 -30.86 -12.58
C SER A 482 9.31 -30.20 -11.37
N PHE A 483 10.08 -29.13 -11.55
CA PHE A 483 10.57 -28.30 -10.44
C PHE A 483 9.38 -27.81 -9.59
N PRO A 484 9.46 -27.90 -8.25
CA PRO A 484 10.64 -28.22 -7.43
C PRO A 484 10.76 -29.71 -7.04
N ALA A 485 9.89 -30.58 -7.54
CA ALA A 485 9.87 -32.01 -7.18
C ALA A 485 11.06 -32.82 -7.75
N SER A 486 11.67 -32.35 -8.84
CA SER A 486 12.92 -32.90 -9.38
C SER A 486 13.86 -31.77 -9.79
N ARG A 487 15.17 -32.02 -9.70
CA ARG A 487 16.24 -31.12 -10.16
C ARG A 487 16.82 -31.57 -11.48
#